data_AF-A0A1P8U4N7-F1
#
_entry.id   AF-A0A1P8U4N7-F1
#
_cell.length_a   1.000
_cell.length_b   1.000
_cell.length_c   1.000
_cell.angle_alpha   90.00
_cell.angle_beta   90.00
_cell.angle_gamma   90.00
#
_symmetry.space_group_name_H-M   'P 1'
#
loop_
_entity.id
_entity.type
_entity.pdbx_description
1 polymer ?
#
loop_
_entity_poly.entity_id
_entity_poly.type
_entity_poly.pdbx_seq_one_letter_code
_entity_poly.pdbx_strand_id
1 'polypeptide(L)'
;MTPDDLTRAFPFTVRPRHRETLESYSRRSLVANAEPDTLRRELQKLARDAGASPDWTSILSAKTGRDLGRLIPVEPRTPHTDCAPCANLVKDRWACVLCSHGERVQQHPHLDDFLCERHERWTGPATTPDAQTSVSPDAVAAHRRFRRLHRRGRIDMPLLCEVLDALVRDLRRDTHEVFATAVETVAWVSRTDTMRRVFDPVQPYADTHAWMTSVLAEMTGTAVSATIRAIWLRLWPAHIALQTALRGYGDYRPGHVHDFALPEGIASWYPHTGELQSARAYLECAGLDRLTATEARDGEPTVAKPVVQRAYCSKGHPYLEVLTSKERGQTPCPTCTRSHVVPGVNDLASVAPEIAAHLHPTLNGELRAEDIAAASGRSVWWVCDVFHPYRATPANRTLNGTECAVCLGRVILVGINDLRTTHPDIAADLHPSSCSSKRAHELTANDTKPRAWVCPEGHEYRATVRQRVDGRSCAECDKRRNRTSGRSFADRFPELAATWRPELNEGRDPRDYTAGSRLDVVWWCEQGHSFPMRLEARTRGCTCPYCARRRILKNFNDFQTTHPDLVFDWHPYLNWRQPDEVMAGSDVKYMWQCAHGHLTNQSIPRRILSGGCKRCPWSERAGNRKVVRLAA
;
A
#
# COMPACT_ATOMS: atom_id res chain seq x y z
N MET A 1 -32.52 -7.21 40.31
CA MET A 1 -32.93 -6.19 39.34
C MET A 1 -33.83 -6.83 38.30
N THR A 2 -34.90 -6.18 37.91
CA THR A 2 -35.81 -6.59 36.83
C THR A 2 -35.61 -5.70 35.60
N PRO A 3 -36.03 -6.10 34.38
CA PRO A 3 -35.94 -5.25 33.20
C PRO A 3 -36.57 -3.85 33.38
N ASP A 4 -37.59 -3.71 34.23
CA ASP A 4 -38.20 -2.41 34.58
C ASP A 4 -37.20 -1.45 35.25
N ASP A 5 -36.17 -1.97 35.92
CA ASP A 5 -35.10 -1.16 36.48
C ASP A 5 -34.28 -0.44 35.41
N LEU A 6 -34.39 -0.78 34.11
CA LEU A 6 -33.71 -0.03 33.05
C LEU A 6 -34.38 1.33 32.76
N THR A 7 -35.70 1.43 32.98
CA THR A 7 -36.51 2.61 32.63
C THR A 7 -37.05 3.35 33.85
N ARG A 8 -37.00 2.73 35.03
CA ARG A 8 -37.40 3.38 36.30
C ARG A 8 -36.53 4.60 36.59
N ALA A 9 -37.14 5.79 36.56
CA ALA A 9 -36.46 7.05 36.82
C ALA A 9 -35.90 7.16 38.25
N PHE A 10 -34.81 7.90 38.38
CA PHE A 10 -34.25 8.28 39.66
C PHE A 10 -35.16 9.28 40.40
N PRO A 11 -35.34 9.12 41.73
CA PRO A 11 -36.21 10.01 42.51
C PRO A 11 -35.71 11.46 42.57
N PHE A 12 -34.40 11.69 42.49
CA PHE A 12 -33.78 13.02 42.48
C PHE A 12 -33.10 13.30 41.14
N THR A 13 -33.50 14.40 40.50
CA THR A 13 -32.93 14.79 39.19
C THR A 13 -31.82 15.83 39.34
N VAL A 14 -30.64 15.53 38.79
CA VAL A 14 -29.51 16.47 38.71
C VAL A 14 -29.51 17.15 37.35
N ARG A 15 -29.25 18.46 37.29
CA ARG A 15 -29.09 19.19 36.03
C ARG A 15 -27.63 19.09 35.53
N PRO A 16 -27.41 18.68 34.27
CA PRO A 16 -26.12 18.76 33.60
C PRO A 16 -25.53 20.19 33.66
N ARG A 17 -24.24 20.32 33.93
CA ARG A 17 -23.52 21.61 33.95
C ARG A 17 -22.85 21.86 32.60
N HIS A 18 -22.41 23.12 32.39
CA HIS A 18 -21.74 23.51 31.16
C HIS A 18 -20.47 22.68 30.92
N ARG A 19 -20.41 22.00 29.77
CA ARG A 19 -19.30 21.13 29.34
C ARG A 19 -18.96 20.00 30.31
N GLU A 20 -19.91 19.60 31.16
CA GLU A 20 -19.70 18.50 32.09
C GLU A 20 -19.44 17.19 31.34
N THR A 21 -18.53 16.35 31.85
CA THR A 21 -18.30 15.02 31.28
C THR A 21 -19.44 14.08 31.65
N LEU A 22 -19.71 13.09 30.79
CA LEU A 22 -20.67 12.02 31.11
C LEU A 22 -20.33 11.34 32.44
N GLU A 23 -19.04 11.11 32.71
CA GLU A 23 -18.58 10.49 33.96
C GLU A 23 -18.89 11.36 35.20
N SER A 24 -18.61 12.66 35.13
CA SER A 24 -18.95 13.61 36.21
C SER A 24 -20.44 13.65 36.47
N TYR A 25 -21.25 13.75 35.40
CA TYR A 25 -22.70 13.79 35.52
C TYR A 25 -23.27 12.48 36.08
N SER A 26 -22.71 11.34 35.66
CA SER A 26 -23.07 10.01 36.15
C SER A 26 -22.85 9.92 37.65
N ARG A 27 -21.63 10.24 38.12
CA ARG A 27 -21.28 10.22 39.54
C ARG A 27 -22.20 11.12 40.37
N ARG A 28 -22.43 12.36 39.94
CA ARG A 28 -23.32 13.29 40.64
C ARG A 28 -24.76 12.80 40.69
N SER A 29 -25.24 12.18 39.62
CA SER A 29 -26.59 11.61 39.57
C SER A 29 -26.73 10.41 40.50
N LEU A 30 -25.72 9.53 40.57
CA LEU A 30 -25.72 8.39 41.50
C LEU A 30 -25.67 8.86 42.96
N VAL A 31 -24.75 9.77 43.29
CA VAL A 31 -24.62 10.33 44.65
C VAL A 31 -25.90 11.02 45.10
N ALA A 32 -26.54 11.82 44.24
CA ALA A 32 -27.80 12.49 44.57
C ALA A 32 -28.95 11.50 44.85
N ASN A 33 -28.85 10.26 44.38
CA ASN A 33 -29.84 9.21 44.58
C ASN A 33 -29.40 8.11 45.55
N ALA A 34 -28.26 8.31 46.25
CA ALA A 34 -27.67 7.32 47.15
C ALA A 34 -27.40 5.95 46.50
N GLU A 35 -27.09 5.95 45.19
CA GLU A 35 -26.81 4.74 44.42
C GLU A 35 -25.31 4.42 44.40
N PRO A 36 -24.92 3.13 44.39
CA PRO A 36 -23.52 2.72 44.35
C PRO A 36 -22.89 2.90 42.95
N ASP A 37 -21.57 3.09 42.90
CA ASP A 37 -20.81 3.17 41.64
C ASP A 37 -20.89 1.86 40.81
N THR A 38 -21.26 0.74 41.43
CA THR A 38 -21.46 -0.55 40.75
C THR A 38 -22.73 -0.58 39.90
N LEU A 39 -23.72 0.28 40.19
CA LEU A 39 -25.03 0.28 39.53
C LEU A 39 -24.91 0.43 38.00
N ARG A 40 -23.95 1.21 37.52
CA ARG A 40 -23.67 1.35 36.08
C ARG A 40 -23.39 -0.01 35.44
N ARG A 41 -22.48 -0.80 36.01
CA ARG A 41 -22.11 -2.12 35.47
C ARG A 41 -23.27 -3.10 35.55
N GLU A 42 -24.04 -3.03 36.62
CA GLU A 42 -25.21 -3.88 36.84
C GLU A 42 -26.33 -3.60 35.82
N LEU A 43 -26.66 -2.32 35.60
CA LEU A 43 -27.66 -1.91 34.59
C LEU A 43 -27.21 -2.22 33.16
N GLN A 44 -25.93 -2.02 32.84
CA GLN A 44 -25.41 -2.38 31.52
C GLN A 44 -25.43 -3.89 31.28
N LYS A 45 -25.20 -4.70 32.32
CA LYS A 45 -25.35 -6.16 32.24
C LYS A 45 -26.82 -6.54 32.03
N LEU A 46 -27.72 -5.99 32.85
CA LEU A 46 -29.15 -6.20 32.72
C LEU A 46 -29.67 -5.82 31.33
N ALA A 47 -29.20 -4.71 30.75
CA ALA A 47 -29.56 -4.29 29.40
C ALA A 47 -29.14 -5.32 28.35
N ARG A 48 -27.93 -5.87 28.44
CA ARG A 48 -27.46 -6.96 27.55
C ARG A 48 -28.34 -8.20 27.69
N ASP A 49 -28.62 -8.61 28.92
CA ASP A 49 -29.41 -9.81 29.22
C ASP A 49 -30.87 -9.66 28.75
N ALA A 50 -31.40 -8.44 28.73
CA ALA A 50 -32.76 -8.11 28.27
C ALA A 50 -32.86 -7.76 26.77
N GLY A 51 -31.77 -7.81 26.00
CA GLY A 51 -31.76 -7.42 24.58
C GLY A 51 -31.97 -5.92 24.31
N ALA A 52 -31.75 -5.07 25.32
CA ALA A 52 -31.80 -3.61 25.21
C ALA A 52 -30.41 -3.02 24.94
N SER A 53 -30.34 -1.72 24.58
CA SER A 53 -29.05 -1.04 24.38
C SER A 53 -28.25 -0.96 25.69
N PRO A 54 -27.02 -1.49 25.76
CA PRO A 54 -26.16 -1.39 26.94
C PRO A 54 -25.38 -0.08 27.01
N ASP A 55 -25.65 0.87 26.11
CA ASP A 55 -25.06 2.19 26.14
C ASP A 55 -25.46 2.93 27.41
N TRP A 56 -24.44 3.34 28.18
CA TRP A 56 -24.67 4.00 29.47
C TRP A 56 -25.37 5.35 29.31
N THR A 57 -25.10 6.07 28.22
CA THR A 57 -25.73 7.38 27.97
C THR A 57 -27.25 7.23 27.83
N SER A 58 -27.69 6.21 27.09
CA SER A 58 -29.10 5.88 26.88
C SER A 58 -29.78 5.45 28.18
N ILE A 59 -29.14 4.57 28.96
CA ILE A 59 -29.66 4.13 30.26
C ILE A 59 -29.77 5.31 31.22
N LEU A 60 -28.72 6.12 31.35
CA LEU A 60 -28.71 7.28 32.24
C LEU A 60 -29.72 8.36 31.79
N SER A 61 -29.93 8.53 30.48
CA SER A 61 -30.96 9.40 29.91
C SER A 61 -32.36 8.95 30.35
N ALA A 62 -32.66 7.65 30.29
CA ALA A 62 -33.92 7.09 30.78
C ALA A 62 -34.07 7.24 32.31
N LYS A 63 -32.98 7.00 33.06
CA LYS A 63 -32.94 7.18 34.52
C LYS A 63 -33.17 8.62 34.96
N THR A 64 -32.59 9.59 34.26
CA THR A 64 -32.65 11.00 34.65
C THR A 64 -33.79 11.76 33.99
N GLY A 65 -34.41 11.19 32.95
CA GLY A 65 -35.43 11.85 32.13
C GLY A 65 -34.88 13.05 31.35
N ARG A 66 -33.58 13.04 31.01
CA ARG A 66 -32.90 14.17 30.35
C ARG A 66 -32.15 13.73 29.11
N ASP A 67 -32.21 14.54 28.06
CA ASP A 67 -31.34 14.41 26.90
C ASP A 67 -29.88 14.71 27.29
N LEU A 68 -29.03 13.70 27.15
CA LEU A 68 -27.61 13.75 27.50
C LEU A 68 -26.71 13.97 26.29
N GLY A 69 -27.25 14.26 25.10
CA GLY A 69 -26.46 14.51 23.89
C GLY A 69 -25.41 15.62 24.03
N ARG A 70 -25.63 16.57 24.96
CA ARG A 70 -24.68 17.67 25.27
C ARG A 70 -23.54 17.27 26.21
N LEU A 71 -23.61 16.10 26.84
CA LEU A 71 -22.58 15.53 27.72
C LEU A 71 -21.65 14.56 26.98
N ILE A 72 -22.06 14.11 25.79
CA ILE A 72 -21.23 13.37 24.86
C ILE A 72 -20.07 14.29 24.45
N PRO A 73 -18.81 13.82 24.49
CA PRO A 73 -17.68 14.64 24.09
C PRO A 73 -17.91 15.13 22.66
N VAL A 74 -17.96 16.45 22.50
CA VAL A 74 -17.48 17.04 21.25
C VAL A 74 -15.98 16.82 21.36
N GLU A 75 -15.41 16.00 20.47
CA GLU A 75 -13.95 15.88 20.37
C GLU A 75 -13.38 17.29 20.50
N PRO A 76 -12.36 17.49 21.36
CA PRO A 76 -11.77 18.81 21.53
C PRO A 76 -11.54 19.35 20.13
N ARG A 77 -11.91 20.62 19.88
CA ARG A 77 -11.65 21.28 18.59
C ARG A 77 -10.14 21.43 18.43
N THR A 78 -9.44 20.32 18.26
CA THR A 78 -8.08 20.26 17.80
C THR A 78 -8.15 20.51 16.29
N PRO A 79 -7.19 21.25 15.72
CA PRO A 79 -7.19 21.53 14.29
C PRO A 79 -7.19 20.25 13.42
N HIS A 80 -6.83 19.10 14.00
CA HIS A 80 -6.86 17.78 13.37
C HIS A 80 -6.97 16.65 14.42
N THR A 81 -7.50 15.50 14.00
CA THR A 81 -7.72 14.27 14.79
C THR A 81 -6.42 13.47 14.98
N ASP A 82 -6.31 12.75 16.11
CA ASP A 82 -5.20 11.82 16.42
C ASP A 82 -3.78 12.43 16.48
N CYS A 83 -3.68 13.70 16.90
CA CYS A 83 -2.38 14.33 17.10
C CYS A 83 -1.93 14.33 18.56
N ALA A 84 -0.81 13.65 18.83
CA ALA A 84 -0.18 13.61 20.14
C ALA A 84 0.17 15.03 20.69
N PRO A 85 0.82 15.93 19.93
CA PRO A 85 0.99 17.33 20.35
C PRO A 85 -0.31 18.06 20.72
N CYS A 86 -1.41 17.84 19.99
CA CYS A 86 -2.71 18.42 20.32
C CYS A 86 -3.29 17.82 21.60
N ALA A 87 -3.22 16.51 21.75
CA ALA A 87 -3.70 15.80 22.94
C ALA A 87 -2.98 16.27 24.20
N ASN A 88 -1.65 16.49 24.10
CA ASN A 88 -0.83 16.94 25.23
C ASN A 88 -1.14 18.36 25.72
N LEU A 89 -1.78 19.21 24.91
CA LEU A 89 -2.23 20.54 25.33
C LEU A 89 -3.53 20.50 26.13
N VAL A 90 -4.30 19.43 25.96
CA VAL A 90 -5.66 19.29 26.48
C VAL A 90 -5.58 18.54 27.82
N LYS A 91 -5.32 19.27 28.90
CA LYS A 91 -5.24 18.73 30.27
C LYS A 91 -6.62 18.70 30.94
N ASP A 92 -6.77 17.83 31.94
CA ASP A 92 -7.99 17.70 32.75
C ASP A 92 -8.50 19.05 33.27
N ARG A 93 -9.84 19.20 33.30
CA ARG A 93 -10.49 20.45 33.67
C ARG A 93 -11.66 20.24 34.62
N TRP A 94 -11.85 21.21 35.52
CA TRP A 94 -12.92 21.24 36.51
C TRP A 94 -13.64 22.58 36.48
N ALA A 95 -14.97 22.56 36.63
CA ALA A 95 -15.74 23.79 36.74
C ALA A 95 -15.39 24.55 38.03
N CYS A 96 -15.66 25.86 38.06
CA CYS A 96 -15.48 26.67 39.25
C CYS A 96 -16.32 26.13 40.41
N VAL A 97 -15.67 25.79 41.53
CA VAL A 97 -16.33 25.20 42.71
C VAL A 97 -17.42 26.11 43.29
N LEU A 98 -17.26 27.44 43.17
CA LEU A 98 -18.27 28.41 43.62
C LEU A 98 -19.47 28.47 42.66
N CYS A 99 -19.25 28.33 41.35
CA CYS A 99 -20.35 28.21 40.38
C CYS A 99 -21.14 26.91 40.55
N SER A 100 -20.48 25.85 41.02
CA SER A 100 -21.09 24.54 41.27
C SER A 100 -21.50 24.32 42.73
N HIS A 101 -21.52 25.37 43.56
CA HIS A 101 -21.94 25.29 44.98
C HIS A 101 -21.22 24.18 45.78
N GLY A 102 -19.92 24.00 45.55
CA GLY A 102 -19.12 22.96 46.21
C GLY A 102 -19.05 21.63 45.45
N GLU A 103 -19.88 21.41 44.43
CA GLU A 103 -19.86 20.16 43.66
C GLU A 103 -18.59 20.05 42.78
N ARG A 104 -17.96 18.87 42.78
CA ARG A 104 -16.81 18.54 41.93
C ARG A 104 -17.27 18.13 40.52
N VAL A 105 -17.38 19.12 39.64
CA VAL A 105 -17.86 18.96 38.25
C VAL A 105 -16.67 18.91 37.29
N GLN A 106 -16.36 17.73 36.75
CA GLN A 106 -15.33 17.59 35.72
C GLN A 106 -15.89 18.06 34.38
N GLN A 107 -15.10 18.84 33.64
CA GLN A 107 -15.46 19.33 32.32
C GLN A 107 -14.65 18.62 31.24
N HIS A 108 -15.23 18.52 30.04
CA HIS A 108 -14.47 18.15 28.85
C HIS A 108 -13.28 19.11 28.70
N PRO A 109 -12.05 18.60 28.55
CA PRO A 109 -10.88 19.45 28.56
C PRO A 109 -10.84 20.37 27.33
N HIS A 110 -10.50 21.64 27.56
CA HIS A 110 -10.53 22.70 26.55
C HIS A 110 -9.67 23.90 26.97
N LEU A 111 -9.34 24.78 26.02
CA LEU A 111 -8.53 25.98 26.24
C LEU A 111 -9.30 27.30 26.01
N ASP A 112 -10.64 27.28 25.96
CA ASP A 112 -11.45 28.48 25.71
C ASP A 112 -11.48 29.50 26.85
N ASP A 113 -11.21 29.07 28.08
CA ASP A 113 -11.14 29.90 29.26
C ASP A 113 -10.16 29.32 30.29
N PHE A 114 -9.50 30.21 31.03
CA PHE A 114 -8.47 29.88 32.03
C PHE A 114 -8.89 30.25 33.45
N LEU A 115 -9.94 31.07 33.59
CA LEU A 115 -10.47 31.46 34.89
C LEU A 115 -11.97 31.70 34.84
N CYS A 116 -12.61 31.62 35.99
CA CYS A 116 -13.99 31.99 36.20
C CYS A 116 -14.08 33.50 36.47
N GLU A 117 -14.56 34.28 35.50
CA GLU A 117 -14.71 35.73 35.65
C GLU A 117 -15.76 36.12 36.72
N ARG A 118 -16.77 35.28 36.94
CA ARG A 118 -17.85 35.56 37.92
C ARG A 118 -17.35 35.56 39.35
N HIS A 119 -16.41 34.67 39.67
CA HIS A 119 -15.90 34.48 41.01
C HIS A 119 -14.42 34.86 41.12
N GLU A 120 -13.84 35.41 40.04
CA GLU A 120 -12.44 35.81 39.95
C GLU A 120 -11.50 34.69 40.44
N ARG A 121 -11.68 33.49 39.90
CA ARG A 121 -10.93 32.28 40.33
C ARG A 121 -10.27 31.56 39.18
N TRP A 122 -9.04 31.12 39.41
CA TRP A 122 -8.31 30.29 38.46
C TRP A 122 -8.97 28.93 38.30
N THR A 123 -9.29 28.57 37.06
CA THR A 123 -9.87 27.28 36.66
C THR A 123 -9.17 26.75 35.41
N GLY A 124 -7.87 27.05 35.31
CA GLY A 124 -7.07 26.74 34.14
C GLY A 124 -6.85 25.23 33.97
N PRO A 125 -6.23 24.83 32.85
CA PRO A 125 -5.91 23.42 32.58
C PRO A 125 -5.12 22.79 33.73
N ALA A 126 -5.41 21.53 34.06
CA ALA A 126 -4.82 20.77 35.18
C ALA A 126 -5.06 21.36 36.59
N THR A 127 -5.97 22.32 36.76
CA THR A 127 -6.33 22.83 38.10
C THR A 127 -7.43 21.96 38.71
N THR A 128 -7.11 21.28 39.81
CA THR A 128 -8.09 20.48 40.57
C THR A 128 -9.07 21.39 41.32
N PRO A 129 -10.25 20.88 41.75
CA PRO A 129 -11.21 21.68 42.53
C PRO A 129 -10.59 22.34 43.77
N ASP A 130 -9.69 21.61 44.46
CA ASP A 130 -9.04 22.07 45.69
C ASP A 130 -7.91 23.09 45.42
N ALA A 131 -7.32 23.06 44.22
CA ALA A 131 -6.25 23.98 43.81
C ALA A 131 -6.78 25.29 43.19
N GLN A 132 -8.10 25.47 43.07
CA GLN A 132 -8.66 26.74 42.58
C GLN A 132 -8.36 27.86 43.59
N THR A 133 -7.89 29.00 43.11
CA THR A 133 -7.55 30.16 43.95
C THR A 133 -8.10 31.45 43.35
N SER A 134 -8.21 32.51 44.16
CA SER A 134 -8.59 33.85 43.69
C SER A 134 -7.50 34.43 42.78
N VAL A 135 -7.89 35.21 41.78
CA VAL A 135 -6.97 35.87 40.85
C VAL A 135 -7.05 37.39 40.97
N SER A 136 -6.02 38.09 40.49
CA SER A 136 -5.99 39.55 40.46
C SER A 136 -6.93 40.15 39.41
N PRO A 137 -7.33 41.43 39.54
CA PRO A 137 -8.07 42.15 38.50
C PRO A 137 -7.34 42.15 37.14
N ASP A 138 -6.01 42.19 37.15
CA ASP A 138 -5.18 42.15 35.95
C ASP A 138 -5.29 40.80 35.23
N ALA A 139 -5.33 39.69 35.98
CA ALA A 139 -5.56 38.36 35.41
C ALA A 139 -6.96 38.26 34.77
N VAL A 140 -7.99 38.87 35.37
CA VAL A 140 -9.34 38.95 34.79
C VAL A 140 -9.34 39.78 33.49
N ALA A 141 -8.67 40.94 33.49
CA ALA A 141 -8.53 41.77 32.29
C ALA A 141 -7.77 41.03 31.17
N ALA A 142 -6.69 40.34 31.52
CA ALA A 142 -5.92 39.50 30.62
C ALA A 142 -6.75 38.35 30.06
N HIS A 143 -7.59 37.70 30.87
CA HIS A 143 -8.49 36.64 30.42
C HIS A 143 -9.50 37.15 29.38
N ARG A 144 -10.08 38.34 29.59
CA ARG A 144 -10.95 38.97 28.60
C ARG A 144 -10.21 39.29 27.30
N ARG A 145 -8.95 39.75 27.39
CA ARG A 145 -8.08 39.97 26.22
C ARG A 145 -7.79 38.65 25.49
N PHE A 146 -7.37 37.62 26.22
CA PHE A 146 -7.17 36.26 25.73
C PHE A 146 -8.40 35.77 24.95
N ARG A 147 -9.59 35.81 25.55
CA ARG A 147 -10.83 35.36 24.89
C ARG A 147 -11.17 36.15 23.62
N ARG A 148 -10.78 37.42 23.54
CA ARG A 148 -10.96 38.22 22.30
C ARG A 148 -9.97 37.80 21.22
N LEU A 149 -8.70 37.56 21.57
CA LEU A 149 -7.66 37.13 20.63
C LEU A 149 -7.88 35.71 20.14
N HIS A 150 -8.20 34.78 21.05
CA HIS A 150 -8.50 33.38 20.76
C HIS A 150 -9.69 33.23 19.79
N ARG A 151 -10.79 33.94 20.03
CA ARG A 151 -11.95 33.95 19.12
C ARG A 151 -11.65 34.46 17.72
N ARG A 152 -10.59 35.27 17.55
CA ARG A 152 -10.15 35.82 16.27
C ARG A 152 -9.01 35.01 15.64
N GLY A 153 -8.59 33.89 16.25
CA GLY A 153 -7.44 33.10 15.79
C GLY A 153 -6.11 33.84 15.86
N ARG A 154 -5.99 34.87 16.72
CA ARG A 154 -4.81 35.76 16.82
C ARG A 154 -3.89 35.43 18.00
N ILE A 155 -4.00 34.22 18.54
CA ILE A 155 -3.14 33.76 19.61
C ILE A 155 -2.72 32.31 19.32
N ASP A 156 -1.42 32.07 19.31
CA ASP A 156 -0.86 30.74 19.17
C ASP A 156 -1.00 30.01 20.51
N MET A 157 -1.98 29.09 20.59
CA MET A 157 -2.29 28.37 21.82
C MET A 157 -1.11 27.54 22.34
N PRO A 158 -0.40 26.79 21.48
CA PRO A 158 0.74 26.02 21.98
C PRO A 158 1.86 26.96 22.49
N LEU A 159 2.08 28.14 21.90
CA LEU A 159 3.08 29.12 22.37
C LEU A 159 2.68 29.71 23.72
N LEU A 160 1.39 29.99 23.92
CA LEU A 160 0.86 30.43 25.22
C LEU A 160 1.15 29.42 26.33
N CYS A 161 0.93 28.13 26.08
CA CYS A 161 1.24 27.09 27.07
C CYS A 161 2.75 27.02 27.39
N GLU A 162 3.62 27.11 26.39
CA GLU A 162 5.08 27.12 26.61
C GLU A 162 5.56 28.36 27.37
N VAL A 163 5.01 29.53 27.04
CA VAL A 163 5.32 30.79 27.72
C VAL A 163 4.84 30.76 29.17
N LEU A 164 3.65 30.19 29.44
CA LEU A 164 3.17 30.01 30.82
C LEU A 164 4.12 29.13 31.63
N ASP A 165 4.48 27.95 31.13
CA ASP A 165 5.38 27.03 31.82
C ASP A 165 6.78 27.63 32.02
N ALA A 166 7.28 28.38 31.03
CA ALA A 166 8.57 29.05 31.13
C ALA A 166 8.57 30.23 32.13
N LEU A 167 7.52 31.05 32.13
CA LEU A 167 7.39 32.17 33.08
C LEU A 167 7.23 31.68 34.52
N VAL A 168 6.52 30.57 34.76
CA VAL A 168 6.46 29.94 36.08
C VAL A 168 7.87 29.59 36.57
N ARG A 169 8.74 29.04 35.71
CA ARG A 169 10.13 28.70 36.05
C ARG A 169 11.00 29.93 36.29
N ASP A 170 10.93 30.93 35.40
CA ASP A 170 11.75 32.13 35.49
C ASP A 170 11.36 32.99 36.70
N LEU A 171 10.07 33.20 36.92
CA LEU A 171 9.54 34.10 37.95
C LEU A 171 9.26 33.40 39.29
N ARG A 172 9.27 32.05 39.31
CA ARG A 172 8.95 31.23 40.49
C ARG A 172 7.60 31.60 41.14
N ARG A 173 6.61 31.83 40.28
CA ARG A 173 5.24 32.20 40.64
C ARG A 173 4.25 31.17 40.11
N ASP A 174 3.08 31.12 40.70
CA ASP A 174 2.04 30.20 40.23
C ASP A 174 1.53 30.62 38.85
N THR A 175 0.99 29.65 38.09
CA THR A 175 0.51 29.86 36.72
C THR A 175 -0.50 31.01 36.61
N HIS A 176 -1.35 31.17 37.63
CA HIS A 176 -2.39 32.21 37.64
C HIS A 176 -1.81 33.62 37.82
N GLU A 177 -0.65 33.76 38.48
CA GLU A 177 0.03 35.03 38.71
C GLU A 177 0.77 35.52 37.46
N VAL A 178 1.32 34.59 36.66
CA VAL A 178 2.06 34.92 35.43
C VAL A 178 1.16 34.99 34.19
N PHE A 179 -0.13 34.65 34.32
CA PHE A 179 -1.05 34.55 33.19
C PHE A 179 -1.21 35.87 32.42
N ALA A 180 -1.28 37.00 33.13
CA ALA A 180 -1.41 38.31 32.48
C ALA A 180 -0.21 38.62 31.58
N THR A 181 0.99 38.43 32.11
CA THR A 181 2.26 38.59 31.38
C THR A 181 2.34 37.62 30.21
N ALA A 182 1.94 36.36 30.38
CA ALA A 182 1.96 35.36 29.30
C ALA A 182 1.07 35.77 28.13
N VAL A 183 -0.17 36.20 28.40
CA VAL A 183 -1.10 36.66 27.35
C VAL A 183 -0.54 37.89 26.63
N GLU A 184 0.10 38.80 27.36
CA GLU A 184 0.72 39.98 26.77
C GLU A 184 1.92 39.64 25.89
N THR A 185 2.81 38.77 26.36
CA THR A 185 3.99 38.28 25.62
C THR A 185 3.58 37.60 24.31
N VAL A 186 2.64 36.67 24.34
CA VAL A 186 2.18 35.98 23.12
C VAL A 186 1.49 36.95 22.16
N ALA A 187 0.69 37.88 22.70
CA ALA A 187 0.05 38.91 21.90
C ALA A 187 1.08 39.83 21.23
N TRP A 188 2.19 40.14 21.92
CA TRP A 188 3.31 40.93 21.39
C TRP A 188 4.06 40.17 20.28
N VAL A 189 4.42 38.91 20.48
CA VAL A 189 5.07 38.05 19.45
C VAL A 189 4.21 37.97 18.19
N SER A 190 2.89 37.93 18.36
CA SER A 190 1.91 37.82 17.27
C SER A 190 1.58 39.16 16.58
N ARG A 191 2.21 40.27 16.95
CA ARG A 191 1.99 41.56 16.26
C ARG A 191 2.73 41.59 14.92
N THR A 192 2.16 42.28 13.94
CA THR A 192 2.75 42.38 12.59
C THR A 192 4.10 43.09 12.61
N ASP A 193 4.26 44.15 13.40
CA ASP A 193 5.53 44.87 13.55
C ASP A 193 6.60 44.00 14.23
N THR A 194 6.21 43.24 15.26
CA THR A 194 7.11 42.27 15.90
C THR A 194 7.54 41.18 14.92
N MET A 195 6.58 40.54 14.23
CA MET A 195 6.89 39.49 13.24
C MET A 195 7.79 40.03 12.12
N ARG A 196 7.54 41.25 11.63
CA ARG A 196 8.38 41.88 10.59
C ARG A 196 9.85 41.94 11.00
N ARG A 197 10.13 42.30 12.25
CA ARG A 197 11.49 42.38 12.78
C ARG A 197 12.07 41.02 13.13
N VAL A 198 11.31 40.14 13.78
CA VAL A 198 11.78 38.82 14.19
C VAL A 198 12.17 37.96 13.00
N PHE A 199 11.36 38.00 11.94
CA PHE A 199 11.55 37.17 10.74
C PHE A 199 12.27 37.91 9.61
N ASP A 200 12.88 39.08 9.87
CA ASP A 200 13.67 39.80 8.89
C ASP A 200 14.94 39.01 8.54
N PRO A 201 15.10 38.54 7.29
CA PRO A 201 16.28 37.76 6.88
C PRO A 201 17.58 38.57 6.91
N VAL A 202 17.49 39.90 6.85
CA VAL A 202 18.66 40.80 6.83
C VAL A 202 19.24 41.00 8.23
N GLN A 203 18.42 40.96 9.26
CA GLN A 203 18.86 41.19 10.64
C GLN A 203 19.61 39.98 11.18
N PRO A 204 20.81 40.14 11.76
CA PRO A 204 21.50 39.06 12.45
C PRO A 204 20.61 38.42 13.53
N TYR A 205 20.63 37.09 13.60
CA TYR A 205 19.84 36.36 14.60
C TYR A 205 20.24 36.73 16.03
N ALA A 206 21.52 36.98 16.27
CA ALA A 206 22.03 37.42 17.56
C ALA A 206 21.42 38.77 18.00
N ASP A 207 21.33 39.74 17.08
CA ASP A 207 20.77 41.07 17.35
C ASP A 207 19.26 41.00 17.58
N THR A 208 18.58 40.17 16.78
CA THR A 208 17.15 39.92 16.93
C THR A 208 16.84 39.25 18.28
N HIS A 209 17.61 38.22 18.66
CA HIS A 209 17.47 37.53 19.93
C HIS A 209 17.78 38.44 21.13
N ALA A 210 18.84 39.25 21.05
CA ALA A 210 19.20 40.23 22.06
C ALA A 210 18.08 41.27 22.24
N TRP A 211 17.54 41.81 21.15
CA TRP A 211 16.40 42.72 21.19
C TRP A 211 15.17 42.10 21.85
N MET A 212 14.78 40.87 21.46
CA MET A 212 13.67 40.18 22.10
C MET A 212 13.92 39.97 23.61
N THR A 213 15.15 39.63 23.99
CA THR A 213 15.55 39.48 25.39
C THR A 213 15.33 40.76 26.19
N SER A 214 15.76 41.91 25.65
CA SER A 214 15.58 43.21 26.31
C SER A 214 14.10 43.57 26.46
N VAL A 215 13.29 43.38 25.41
CA VAL A 215 11.84 43.67 25.47
C VAL A 215 11.15 42.80 26.52
N LEU A 216 11.45 41.50 26.56
CA LEU A 216 10.85 40.61 27.55
C LEU A 216 11.26 40.97 28.98
N ALA A 217 12.52 41.37 29.19
CA ALA A 217 13.00 41.80 30.49
C ALA A 217 12.31 43.10 30.98
N GLU A 218 12.02 44.03 30.06
CA GLU A 218 11.23 45.23 30.36
C GLU A 218 9.77 44.87 30.71
N MET A 219 9.14 43.98 29.94
CA MET A 219 7.75 43.55 30.15
C MET A 219 7.55 42.83 31.48
N THR A 220 8.52 42.04 31.94
CA THR A 220 8.43 41.27 33.19
C THR A 220 9.09 41.96 34.38
N GLY A 221 9.86 43.04 34.13
CA GLY A 221 10.70 43.72 35.12
C GLY A 221 11.95 42.93 35.56
N THR A 222 12.25 41.80 34.92
CA THR A 222 13.42 40.96 35.25
C THR A 222 13.83 40.06 34.07
N ALA A 223 15.07 39.54 34.09
CA ALA A 223 15.51 38.62 33.04
C ALA A 223 14.72 37.29 33.07
N VAL A 224 14.20 36.89 31.90
CA VAL A 224 13.36 35.69 31.72
C VAL A 224 13.95 34.75 30.67
N SER A 225 15.11 34.16 31.02
CA SER A 225 15.94 33.36 30.11
C SER A 225 15.27 32.09 29.60
N ALA A 226 14.47 31.38 30.43
CA ALA A 226 13.74 30.21 29.96
C ALA A 226 12.61 30.59 29.01
N THR A 227 11.98 31.74 29.23
CA THR A 227 10.88 32.27 28.42
C THR A 227 11.35 32.70 27.04
N ILE A 228 12.45 33.46 26.94
CA ILE A 228 13.03 33.81 25.62
C ILE A 228 13.46 32.56 24.87
N ARG A 229 14.11 31.60 25.54
CA ARG A 229 14.51 30.33 24.92
C ARG A 229 13.31 29.55 24.40
N ALA A 230 12.22 29.47 25.16
CA ALA A 230 10.99 28.79 24.74
C ALA A 230 10.37 29.46 23.50
N ILE A 231 10.26 30.79 23.49
CA ILE A 231 9.74 31.55 22.35
C ILE A 231 10.64 31.34 21.13
N TRP A 232 11.96 31.54 21.26
CA TRP A 232 12.92 31.43 20.17
C TRP A 232 12.88 30.04 19.52
N LEU A 233 12.94 28.98 20.32
CA LEU A 233 12.87 27.61 19.78
C LEU A 233 11.50 27.29 19.16
N ARG A 234 10.43 27.94 19.61
CA ARG A 234 9.11 27.76 19.00
C ARG A 234 9.00 28.40 17.62
N LEU A 235 9.63 29.54 17.42
CA LEU A 235 9.60 30.27 16.14
C LEU A 235 10.52 29.63 15.08
N TRP A 236 11.40 28.73 15.50
CA TRP A 236 12.40 28.10 14.66
C TRP A 236 11.88 27.43 13.38
N PRO A 237 10.87 26.54 13.41
CA PRO A 237 10.36 25.91 12.19
C PRO A 237 9.83 26.93 11.18
N ALA A 238 9.20 28.00 11.69
CA ALA A 238 8.68 29.09 10.86
C ALA A 238 9.82 29.88 10.19
N HIS A 239 10.95 30.10 10.88
CA HIS A 239 12.15 30.68 10.29
C HIS A 239 12.70 29.82 9.14
N ILE A 240 12.80 28.50 9.34
CA ILE A 240 13.30 27.57 8.32
C ILE A 240 12.38 27.51 7.10
N ALA A 241 11.05 27.45 7.33
CA ALA A 241 10.06 27.47 6.27
C ALA A 241 10.12 28.78 5.46
N LEU A 242 10.25 29.93 6.14
CA LEU A 242 10.40 31.23 5.49
C LEU A 242 11.70 31.31 4.69
N GLN A 243 12.84 30.90 5.24
CA GLN A 243 14.10 30.89 4.50
C GLN A 243 14.03 29.99 3.25
N THR A 244 13.29 28.88 3.31
CA THR A 244 13.11 28.00 2.14
C THR A 244 12.33 28.70 1.03
N ALA A 245 11.28 29.44 1.40
CA ALA A 245 10.51 30.25 0.46
C ALA A 245 11.34 31.40 -0.14
N LEU A 246 12.11 32.10 0.69
CA LEU A 246 13.00 33.18 0.25
C LEU A 246 14.12 32.73 -0.69
N ARG A 247 14.47 31.43 -0.71
CA ARG A 247 15.43 30.83 -1.65
C ARG A 247 14.80 30.41 -2.99
N GLY A 248 13.50 30.64 -3.18
CA GLY A 248 12.79 30.31 -4.43
C GLY A 248 12.44 28.83 -4.61
N TYR A 249 12.54 28.01 -3.54
CA TYR A 249 12.17 26.59 -3.59
C TYR A 249 10.65 26.33 -3.50
N GLY A 250 9.84 27.39 -3.39
CA GLY A 250 8.38 27.34 -3.35
C GLY A 250 7.77 28.51 -2.57
N ASP A 251 6.45 28.58 -2.51
CA ASP A 251 5.76 29.52 -1.63
C ASP A 251 5.97 29.18 -0.15
N TYR A 252 5.86 30.17 0.73
CA TYR A 252 5.87 29.92 2.17
C TYR A 252 4.74 28.96 2.55
N ARG A 253 5.12 27.85 3.17
CA ARG A 253 4.21 26.90 3.81
C ARG A 253 4.83 26.44 5.14
N PRO A 254 4.06 26.41 6.24
CA PRO A 254 4.55 25.83 7.49
C PRO A 254 4.93 24.35 7.26
N GLY A 255 6.01 23.89 7.90
CA GLY A 255 6.50 22.52 7.74
C GLY A 255 5.63 21.50 8.47
N HIS A 256 4.99 21.92 9.56
CA HIS A 256 4.02 21.17 10.32
C HIS A 256 2.82 22.05 10.69
N VAL A 257 1.65 21.44 10.86
CA VAL A 257 0.38 22.07 11.28
C VAL A 257 0.39 22.72 12.68
N HIS A 258 1.53 22.66 13.39
CA HIS A 258 1.74 23.26 14.72
C HIS A 258 2.91 24.24 14.75
N ASP A 259 3.54 24.47 13.60
CA ASP A 259 4.54 25.50 13.50
C ASP A 259 3.85 26.86 13.71
N PHE A 260 4.59 27.78 14.31
CA PHE A 260 4.12 29.15 14.49
C PHE A 260 3.66 29.72 13.14
N ALA A 261 2.39 30.09 13.05
CA ALA A 261 1.78 30.46 11.78
C ALA A 261 2.18 31.89 11.38
N LEU A 262 2.80 32.02 10.20
CA LEU A 262 3.06 33.31 9.58
C LEU A 262 1.99 33.64 8.53
N PRO A 263 1.68 34.92 8.27
CA PRO A 263 0.72 35.32 7.25
C PRO A 263 1.05 34.78 5.87
N GLU A 264 0.02 34.47 5.08
CA GLU A 264 0.21 34.14 3.67
C GLU A 264 0.91 35.28 2.93
N GLY A 265 1.83 34.91 2.03
CA GLY A 265 2.63 35.89 1.29
C GLY A 265 3.68 36.59 2.15
N ILE A 266 4.00 36.14 3.37
CA ILE A 266 5.04 36.76 4.21
C ILE A 266 6.40 36.91 3.50
N ALA A 267 6.76 36.02 2.58
CA ALA A 267 7.98 36.15 1.79
C ALA A 267 8.06 37.48 1.01
N SER A 268 6.92 38.02 0.56
CA SER A 268 6.85 39.31 -0.13
C SER A 268 7.18 40.52 0.75
N TRP A 269 7.19 40.35 2.08
CA TRP A 269 7.59 41.42 3.00
C TRP A 269 9.09 41.73 2.89
N TYR A 270 9.88 40.81 2.32
CA TYR A 270 11.34 40.86 2.28
C TYR A 270 11.86 40.72 0.83
N PRO A 271 11.74 41.76 0.00
CA PRO A 271 12.17 41.72 -1.42
C PRO A 271 13.70 41.63 -1.59
N HIS A 272 14.47 41.91 -0.54
CA HIS A 272 15.92 41.83 -0.53
C HIS A 272 16.36 40.97 0.65
N THR A 273 16.92 39.80 0.37
CA THR A 273 17.15 38.77 1.39
C THR A 273 18.59 38.67 1.86
N GLY A 274 19.53 39.42 1.25
CA GLY A 274 20.95 39.33 1.57
C GLY A 274 21.48 37.89 1.52
N GLU A 275 22.59 37.62 2.21
CA GLU A 275 23.01 36.25 2.48
C GLU A 275 22.22 35.69 3.67
N LEU A 276 21.44 34.63 3.43
CA LEU A 276 20.61 34.02 4.47
C LEU A 276 21.47 33.29 5.50
N GLN A 277 21.29 33.66 6.77
CA GLN A 277 22.02 33.08 7.90
C GLN A 277 21.78 31.57 8.06
N SER A 278 22.82 30.86 8.49
CA SER A 278 22.80 29.41 8.66
C SER A 278 21.86 28.98 9.78
N ALA A 279 21.45 27.71 9.73
CA ALA A 279 20.60 27.18 10.77
C ALA A 279 21.29 27.10 12.16
N ARG A 280 22.61 26.95 12.13
CA ARG A 280 23.45 26.92 13.33
C ARG A 280 23.46 28.27 14.05
N ALA A 281 23.55 29.37 13.30
CA ALA A 281 23.56 30.73 13.86
C ALA A 281 22.30 31.04 14.69
N TYR A 282 21.15 30.49 14.31
CA TYR A 282 19.92 30.65 15.09
C TYR A 282 19.94 29.87 16.41
N LEU A 283 20.43 28.63 16.38
CA LEU A 283 20.48 27.76 17.56
C LEU A 283 21.53 28.23 18.57
N GLU A 284 22.65 28.78 18.10
CA GLU A 284 23.69 29.38 18.94
C GLU A 284 23.13 30.52 19.82
N CYS A 285 22.14 31.27 19.33
CA CYS A 285 21.46 32.31 20.12
C CYS A 285 20.75 31.76 21.37
N ALA A 286 20.29 30.51 21.31
CA ALA A 286 19.64 29.80 22.43
C ALA A 286 20.62 28.94 23.25
N GLY A 287 21.94 29.07 23.02
CA GLY A 287 22.98 28.27 23.67
C GLY A 287 23.01 26.81 23.21
N LEU A 288 22.54 26.52 21.99
CA LEU A 288 22.47 25.16 21.44
C LEU A 288 23.43 24.98 20.27
N ASP A 289 24.39 24.06 20.40
CA ASP A 289 25.30 23.69 19.30
C ASP A 289 24.61 22.74 18.28
N ARG A 290 23.63 21.96 18.76
CA ARG A 290 22.73 21.07 18.01
C ARG A 290 21.45 20.85 18.82
N LEU A 291 20.30 20.68 18.17
CA LEU A 291 19.08 20.19 18.86
C LEU A 291 19.31 18.72 19.25
N THR A 292 19.50 18.43 20.55
CA THR A 292 19.44 17.06 21.05
C THR A 292 18.01 16.71 21.44
N ALA A 293 17.59 15.46 21.20
CA ALA A 293 16.23 14.99 21.51
C ALA A 293 15.85 15.15 23.00
N THR A 294 16.84 15.30 23.89
CA THR A 294 16.68 15.57 25.32
C THR A 294 16.29 17.01 25.66
N GLU A 295 16.57 17.98 24.80
CA GLU A 295 16.26 19.39 25.07
C GLU A 295 14.90 19.81 24.52
N ALA A 296 14.27 18.92 23.74
CA ALA A 296 12.94 19.06 23.20
C ALA A 296 11.95 18.21 24.01
N ARG A 297 11.54 18.77 25.17
CA ARG A 297 10.35 18.39 25.96
C ARG A 297 10.40 17.02 26.67
N ASP A 298 10.47 17.09 27.99
CA ASP A 298 10.19 15.99 28.91
C ASP A 298 8.85 15.29 28.59
N GLY A 299 8.88 13.95 28.44
CA GLY A 299 7.71 13.08 28.28
C GLY A 299 7.96 11.84 27.39
N GLU A 300 8.66 10.84 27.93
CA GLU A 300 9.14 9.56 27.33
C GLU A 300 8.05 8.57 26.80
N PRO A 301 8.41 7.35 26.32
CA PRO A 301 9.42 6.89 25.35
C PRO A 301 8.77 6.02 24.25
N THR A 302 9.49 5.64 23.18
CA THR A 302 9.57 4.23 22.74
C THR A 302 10.49 3.98 21.52
N VAL A 303 11.41 3.03 21.76
CA VAL A 303 12.14 2.11 20.85
C VAL A 303 12.78 2.68 19.58
N ALA A 304 14.10 2.84 19.68
CA ALA A 304 15.14 2.82 18.65
C ALA A 304 14.65 2.68 17.19
N LYS A 305 14.52 3.83 16.53
CA LYS A 305 14.79 3.96 15.09
C LYS A 305 16.23 4.42 14.92
N PRO A 306 16.96 3.97 13.89
CA PRO A 306 18.37 4.35 13.69
C PRO A 306 18.51 5.86 13.81
N VAL A 307 19.35 6.32 14.75
CA VAL A 307 19.62 7.76 14.90
C VAL A 307 20.51 8.15 13.73
N VAL A 308 19.87 8.82 12.78
CA VAL A 308 20.54 9.39 11.62
C VAL A 308 20.99 10.80 12.00
N GLN A 309 22.28 11.00 12.23
CA GLN A 309 22.82 12.31 12.58
C GLN A 309 23.51 12.98 11.39
N ARG A 310 23.39 14.31 11.29
CA ARG A 310 24.03 15.09 10.23
C ARG A 310 25.50 15.36 10.60
N ALA A 311 26.42 14.62 10.01
CA ALA A 311 27.87 14.72 10.21
C ALA A 311 28.54 15.54 9.09
N TYR A 312 29.77 15.99 9.35
CA TYR A 312 30.62 16.71 8.38
C TYR A 312 31.96 16.02 8.30
N CYS A 313 32.47 15.73 7.10
CA CYS A 313 33.80 15.16 6.95
C CYS A 313 34.90 16.22 7.15
N SER A 314 36.16 15.80 7.18
CA SER A 314 37.32 16.70 7.25
C SER A 314 37.43 17.70 6.09
N LYS A 315 36.67 17.49 5.01
CA LYS A 315 36.53 18.39 3.85
C LYS A 315 35.21 19.19 3.84
N GLY A 316 34.41 19.11 4.91
CA GLY A 316 33.22 19.95 5.11
C GLY A 316 31.91 19.44 4.49
N HIS A 317 31.87 18.23 3.93
CA HIS A 317 30.67 17.70 3.29
C HIS A 317 29.63 17.21 4.31
N PRO A 318 28.36 17.67 4.23
CA PRO A 318 27.30 17.21 5.13
C PRO A 318 26.76 15.84 4.69
N TYR A 319 26.67 14.89 5.61
CA TYR A 319 26.07 13.59 5.35
C TYR A 319 25.35 12.99 6.56
N LEU A 320 24.56 11.96 6.29
CA LEU A 320 23.74 11.27 7.29
C LEU A 320 24.51 10.04 7.80
N GLU A 321 24.98 10.10 9.04
CA GLU A 321 25.66 9.01 9.75
C GLU A 321 24.63 8.20 10.57
N VAL A 322 24.65 6.87 10.42
CA VAL A 322 23.76 5.96 11.15
C VAL A 322 24.55 5.36 12.31
N LEU A 323 24.29 5.81 13.53
CA LEU A 323 24.95 5.27 14.73
C LEU A 323 24.24 3.98 15.16
N THR A 324 24.73 2.83 14.71
CA THR A 324 24.35 1.54 15.31
C THR A 324 25.14 1.33 16.60
N SER A 325 24.44 0.94 17.67
CA SER A 325 25.06 0.67 18.95
C SER A 325 26.09 -0.47 18.81
N LYS A 326 27.36 -0.11 18.99
CA LYS A 326 28.59 -0.94 18.96
C LYS A 326 29.27 -1.06 17.59
N GLU A 327 30.13 -0.09 17.28
CA GLU A 327 31.53 -0.31 16.84
C GLU A 327 32.24 1.04 16.69
N ARG A 328 33.51 1.13 17.14
CA ARG A 328 34.34 2.35 17.07
C ARG A 328 34.92 2.48 15.66
N GLY A 329 34.18 3.09 14.76
CA GLY A 329 34.67 3.51 13.44
C GLY A 329 33.76 4.59 12.87
N GLN A 330 34.33 5.72 12.43
CA GLN A 330 33.57 6.84 11.85
C GLN A 330 32.97 6.41 10.50
N THR A 331 31.68 6.67 10.26
CA THR A 331 31.03 6.29 8.99
C THR A 331 31.67 7.07 7.83
N PRO A 332 32.17 6.44 6.75
CA PRO A 332 32.82 7.14 5.64
C PRO A 332 31.85 8.09 4.93
N CYS A 333 32.31 9.31 4.61
CA CYS A 333 31.48 10.38 4.03
C CYS A 333 30.92 10.05 2.63
N PRO A 334 29.58 9.93 2.44
CA PRO A 334 28.84 9.77 1.18
C PRO A 334 29.22 10.74 0.06
N THR A 335 29.58 11.98 0.39
CA THR A 335 30.03 12.97 -0.59
C THR A 335 31.45 12.69 -1.06
N CYS A 336 32.34 12.20 -0.17
CA CYS A 336 33.65 11.67 -0.56
C CYS A 336 33.54 10.29 -1.23
N THR A 337 32.44 9.56 -0.99
CA THR A 337 32.16 8.21 -1.52
C THR A 337 31.08 8.16 -2.61
N ARG A 338 30.77 9.31 -3.26
CA ARG A 338 30.05 9.49 -4.55
C ARG A 338 28.51 9.57 -4.57
N SER A 339 27.88 10.25 -3.62
CA SER A 339 26.44 10.61 -3.67
C SER A 339 26.13 12.05 -4.15
N HIS A 340 27.14 12.91 -4.31
CA HIS A 340 27.03 14.24 -4.92
C HIS A 340 27.63 14.21 -6.32
N VAL A 341 26.97 14.87 -7.27
CA VAL A 341 27.45 14.97 -8.65
C VAL A 341 28.64 15.92 -8.70
N VAL A 342 29.80 15.38 -9.05
CA VAL A 342 31.01 16.13 -9.36
C VAL A 342 31.20 15.98 -10.88
N PRO A 343 30.98 17.07 -11.64
CA PRO A 343 31.24 17.08 -13.08
C PRO A 343 32.67 16.59 -13.38
N GLY A 344 32.80 15.61 -14.27
CA GLY A 344 34.05 14.96 -14.64
C GLY A 344 34.41 13.70 -13.82
N VAL A 345 33.64 13.34 -12.79
CA VAL A 345 34.00 12.23 -11.87
C VAL A 345 32.89 11.20 -11.73
N ASN A 346 31.66 11.62 -11.43
CA ASN A 346 30.54 10.71 -11.16
C ASN A 346 29.19 11.20 -11.70
N ASP A 347 29.20 12.25 -12.51
CA ASP A 347 28.07 12.72 -13.30
C ASP A 347 27.73 11.78 -14.46
N LEU A 348 26.50 11.89 -14.93
CA LEU A 348 25.95 11.03 -15.97
C LEU A 348 26.67 11.26 -17.30
N ALA A 349 27.06 12.50 -17.61
CA ALA A 349 27.79 12.81 -18.85
C ALA A 349 29.17 12.13 -18.88
N SER A 350 29.87 12.08 -17.76
CA SER A 350 31.22 11.51 -17.67
C SER A 350 31.22 9.99 -17.48
N VAL A 351 30.29 9.45 -16.68
CA VAL A 351 30.23 8.00 -16.39
C VAL A 351 29.53 7.22 -17.49
N ALA A 352 28.50 7.80 -18.13
CA ALA A 352 27.70 7.12 -19.13
C ALA A 352 27.23 8.08 -20.25
N PRO A 353 28.15 8.55 -21.12
CA PRO A 353 27.85 9.57 -22.14
C PRO A 353 26.74 9.15 -23.12
N GLU A 354 26.70 7.88 -23.51
CA GLU A 354 25.64 7.34 -24.39
C GLU A 354 24.25 7.38 -23.72
N ILE A 355 24.20 7.21 -22.39
CA ILE A 355 22.95 7.30 -21.63
C ILE A 355 22.58 8.76 -21.40
N ALA A 356 23.56 9.64 -21.16
CA ALA A 356 23.35 11.08 -21.04
C ALA A 356 22.70 11.69 -22.29
N ALA A 357 23.06 11.22 -23.48
CA ALA A 357 22.45 11.65 -24.75
C ALA A 357 20.93 11.38 -24.82
N HIS A 358 20.44 10.40 -24.04
CA HIS A 358 19.02 10.08 -23.94
C HIS A 358 18.27 10.92 -22.89
N LEU A 359 18.90 11.91 -22.24
CA LEU A 359 18.20 12.80 -21.31
C LEU A 359 17.22 13.69 -22.10
N HIS A 360 15.98 13.81 -21.62
CA HIS A 360 14.98 14.58 -22.36
C HIS A 360 15.33 16.09 -22.34
N PRO A 361 15.36 16.79 -23.49
CA PRO A 361 15.93 18.14 -23.60
C PRO A 361 15.12 19.25 -22.88
N THR A 362 13.80 19.11 -22.75
CA THR A 362 12.93 20.17 -22.18
C THR A 362 12.14 19.78 -20.93
N LEU A 363 11.74 18.51 -20.78
CA LEU A 363 10.88 18.07 -19.67
C LEU A 363 11.57 18.01 -18.30
N ASN A 364 12.90 18.14 -18.25
CA ASN A 364 13.65 18.23 -16.99
C ASN A 364 13.94 19.67 -16.57
N GLY A 365 13.39 20.68 -17.26
CA GLY A 365 13.72 22.07 -17.04
C GLY A 365 15.19 22.35 -17.40
N GLU A 366 15.93 22.99 -16.50
CA GLU A 366 17.34 23.36 -16.71
C GLU A 366 18.35 22.26 -16.33
N LEU A 367 17.89 21.08 -15.90
CA LEU A 367 18.74 19.98 -15.44
C LEU A 367 19.54 19.36 -16.60
N ARG A 368 20.88 19.40 -16.52
CA ARG A 368 21.78 18.82 -17.51
C ARG A 368 22.36 17.48 -17.04
N ALA A 369 23.01 16.74 -17.94
CA ALA A 369 23.60 15.44 -17.60
C ALA A 369 24.76 15.56 -16.59
N GLU A 370 25.47 16.68 -16.60
CA GLU A 370 26.55 17.00 -15.66
C GLU A 370 26.02 17.26 -14.24
N ASP A 371 24.72 17.52 -14.10
CA ASP A 371 24.04 17.79 -12.82
C ASP A 371 23.41 16.52 -12.21
N ILE A 372 23.55 15.37 -12.87
CA ILE A 372 22.89 14.11 -12.48
C ILE A 372 23.95 13.06 -12.15
N ALA A 373 23.92 12.47 -10.95
CA ALA A 373 24.79 11.34 -10.63
C ALA A 373 24.36 10.12 -11.43
N ALA A 374 25.31 9.39 -12.00
CA ALA A 374 25.02 8.17 -12.76
C ALA A 374 24.26 7.12 -11.94
N ALA A 375 24.50 7.04 -10.63
CA ALA A 375 23.83 6.14 -9.68
C ALA A 375 22.64 6.79 -8.94
N SER A 376 22.10 7.91 -9.44
CA SER A 376 20.99 8.60 -8.78
C SER A 376 19.70 7.76 -8.75
N GLY A 377 19.05 7.74 -7.58
CA GLY A 377 17.72 7.15 -7.38
C GLY A 377 16.55 8.08 -7.70
N ARG A 378 16.80 9.34 -8.10
CA ARG A 378 15.74 10.31 -8.47
C ARG A 378 15.32 10.09 -9.92
N SER A 379 14.02 9.95 -10.16
CA SER A 379 13.50 9.75 -11.51
C SER A 379 13.46 11.05 -12.32
N VAL A 380 14.12 11.03 -13.49
CA VAL A 380 14.19 12.10 -14.48
C VAL A 380 13.52 11.67 -15.80
N TRP A 381 13.27 12.61 -16.69
CA TRP A 381 12.73 12.37 -18.02
C TRP A 381 13.82 12.01 -19.02
N TRP A 382 13.55 11.00 -19.83
CA TRP A 382 14.41 10.48 -20.87
C TRP A 382 13.66 10.50 -22.19
N VAL A 383 14.41 10.46 -23.29
CA VAL A 383 13.94 10.28 -24.65
C VAL A 383 14.74 9.12 -25.26
N CYS A 384 14.07 8.14 -25.84
CA CYS A 384 14.76 7.06 -26.57
C CYS A 384 15.04 7.44 -28.02
N ASP A 385 15.73 6.58 -28.77
CA ASP A 385 16.04 6.80 -30.19
C ASP A 385 14.80 6.97 -31.08
N VAL A 386 13.64 6.48 -30.63
CA VAL A 386 12.35 6.62 -31.30
C VAL A 386 11.52 7.79 -30.72
N PHE A 387 12.19 8.71 -30.01
CA PHE A 387 11.64 9.96 -29.46
C PHE A 387 10.50 9.82 -28.45
N HIS A 388 10.38 8.68 -27.76
CA HIS A 388 9.37 8.53 -26.70
C HIS A 388 9.83 9.19 -25.39
N PRO A 389 9.04 10.10 -24.79
CA PRO A 389 9.33 10.63 -23.47
C PRO A 389 8.93 9.62 -22.38
N TYR A 390 9.84 9.30 -21.45
CA TYR A 390 9.54 8.40 -20.32
C TYR A 390 10.33 8.76 -19.06
N ARG A 391 9.84 8.31 -17.91
CA ARG A 391 10.48 8.53 -16.61
C ARG A 391 11.22 7.29 -16.12
N ALA A 392 12.48 7.46 -15.73
CA ALA A 392 13.30 6.41 -15.12
C ALA A 392 14.36 7.04 -14.21
N THR A 393 14.97 6.24 -13.32
CA THR A 393 16.11 6.70 -12.50
C THR A 393 17.42 6.49 -13.27
N PRO A 394 18.40 7.41 -13.17
CA PRO A 394 19.74 7.21 -13.73
C PRO A 394 20.37 5.89 -13.31
N ALA A 395 20.28 5.51 -12.03
CA ALA A 395 20.80 4.23 -11.53
C ALA A 395 20.24 3.00 -12.29
N ASN A 396 18.95 2.99 -12.60
CA ASN A 396 18.35 1.87 -13.33
C ASN A 396 18.79 1.81 -14.79
N ARG A 397 19.13 2.95 -15.40
CA ARG A 397 19.63 2.98 -16.78
C ARG A 397 21.11 2.63 -16.85
N THR A 398 21.92 3.12 -15.92
CA THR A 398 23.38 2.94 -15.92
C THR A 398 23.84 1.62 -15.32
N LEU A 399 23.24 1.17 -14.21
CA LEU A 399 23.64 -0.06 -13.52
C LEU A 399 22.84 -1.29 -13.95
N ASN A 400 21.54 -1.12 -14.21
CA ASN A 400 20.62 -2.23 -14.52
C ASN A 400 20.25 -2.33 -16.01
N GLY A 401 20.73 -1.40 -16.86
CA GLY A 401 20.50 -1.43 -18.31
C GLY A 401 19.04 -1.32 -18.75
N THR A 402 18.17 -0.70 -17.95
CA THR A 402 16.73 -0.65 -18.27
C THR A 402 16.43 0.23 -19.49
N GLU A 403 15.72 -0.34 -20.48
CA GLU A 403 15.31 0.36 -21.70
C GLU A 403 14.01 1.17 -21.53
N CYS A 404 13.60 1.86 -22.61
CA CYS A 404 12.39 2.68 -22.63
C CYS A 404 11.13 1.83 -22.37
N ALA A 405 10.43 2.13 -21.27
CA ALA A 405 9.22 1.42 -20.87
C ALA A 405 8.05 1.59 -21.86
N VAL A 406 8.06 2.66 -22.67
CA VAL A 406 7.09 2.90 -23.75
C VAL A 406 7.39 1.97 -24.93
N CYS A 407 8.65 1.86 -25.35
CA CYS A 407 9.07 0.90 -26.39
C CYS A 407 8.78 -0.55 -25.99
N LEU A 408 9.02 -0.90 -24.72
CA LEU A 408 8.74 -2.22 -24.17
C LEU A 408 7.24 -2.48 -23.92
N GLY A 409 6.37 -1.48 -24.10
CA GLY A 409 4.93 -1.59 -23.87
C GLY A 409 4.52 -1.80 -22.40
N ARG A 410 5.41 -1.46 -21.45
CA ARG A 410 5.15 -1.52 -19.99
C ARG A 410 4.40 -0.29 -19.49
N VAL A 411 4.56 0.86 -20.16
CA VAL A 411 3.83 2.10 -19.91
C VAL A 411 3.12 2.51 -21.20
N ILE A 412 1.85 2.91 -21.10
CA ILE A 412 1.02 3.32 -22.23
C ILE A 412 1.00 4.84 -22.30
N LEU A 413 1.39 5.39 -23.45
CA LEU A 413 1.32 6.80 -23.75
C LEU A 413 0.40 6.98 -24.96
N VAL A 414 -0.73 7.66 -24.72
CA VAL A 414 -1.77 7.90 -25.72
C VAL A 414 -1.18 8.74 -26.86
N GLY A 415 -1.45 8.34 -28.10
CA GLY A 415 -0.91 8.95 -29.31
C GLY A 415 0.44 8.37 -29.74
N ILE A 416 0.98 7.39 -29.01
CA ILE A 416 2.28 6.78 -29.31
C ILE A 416 2.16 5.27 -29.43
N ASN A 417 2.00 4.56 -28.30
CA ASN A 417 2.07 3.09 -28.26
C ASN A 417 0.75 2.44 -27.82
N ASP A 418 -0.32 3.22 -27.75
CA ASP A 418 -1.65 2.71 -27.48
C ASP A 418 -2.26 2.02 -28.70
N LEU A 419 -3.21 1.11 -28.46
CA LEU A 419 -3.80 0.27 -29.50
C LEU A 419 -4.57 1.11 -30.53
N ARG A 420 -5.25 2.19 -30.10
CA ARG A 420 -6.01 3.05 -31.02
C ARG A 420 -5.09 3.76 -32.00
N THR A 421 -3.90 4.17 -31.57
CA THR A 421 -2.92 4.82 -32.44
C THR A 421 -2.20 3.81 -33.34
N THR A 422 -1.75 2.69 -32.77
CA THR A 422 -0.89 1.74 -33.49
C THR A 422 -1.66 0.77 -34.39
N HIS A 423 -2.90 0.41 -34.04
CA HIS A 423 -3.73 -0.55 -34.77
C HIS A 423 -5.20 -0.08 -34.80
N PRO A 424 -5.52 0.98 -35.55
CA PRO A 424 -6.85 1.60 -35.54
C PRO A 424 -7.96 0.65 -36.04
N ASP A 425 -7.65 -0.24 -36.97
CA ASP A 425 -8.52 -1.30 -37.47
C ASP A 425 -8.87 -2.32 -36.39
N ILE A 426 -7.87 -2.79 -35.63
CA ILE A 426 -8.10 -3.69 -34.51
C ILE A 426 -8.88 -2.98 -33.42
N ALA A 427 -8.52 -1.73 -33.11
CA ALA A 427 -9.21 -0.92 -32.10
C ALA A 427 -10.70 -0.69 -32.41
N ALA A 428 -11.06 -0.57 -33.69
CA ALA A 428 -12.45 -0.41 -34.12
C ALA A 428 -13.33 -1.64 -33.81
N ASP A 429 -12.73 -2.83 -33.86
CA ASP A 429 -13.42 -4.10 -33.57
C ASP A 429 -13.59 -4.37 -32.05
N LEU A 430 -13.10 -3.49 -31.17
CA LEU A 430 -13.20 -3.71 -29.72
C LEU A 430 -14.66 -3.57 -29.25
N HIS A 431 -15.21 -4.63 -28.64
CA HIS A 431 -16.61 -4.66 -28.25
C HIS A 431 -16.94 -3.57 -27.20
N PRO A 432 -18.10 -2.88 -27.28
CA PRO A 432 -18.50 -1.85 -26.31
C PRO A 432 -18.45 -2.29 -24.84
N SER A 433 -18.83 -3.54 -24.56
CA SER A 433 -18.71 -4.13 -23.21
C SER A 433 -17.27 -4.20 -22.69
N SER A 434 -16.26 -4.37 -23.54
CA SER A 434 -14.84 -4.30 -23.16
C SER A 434 -14.43 -2.87 -22.76
N CYS A 435 -15.04 -1.87 -23.39
CA CYS A 435 -14.79 -0.46 -23.08
C CYS A 435 -15.26 -0.04 -21.68
N SER A 436 -16.10 -0.85 -21.00
CA SER A 436 -16.41 -0.67 -19.57
C SER A 436 -15.22 -0.98 -18.66
N SER A 437 -14.28 -1.81 -19.11
CA SER A 437 -13.07 -2.16 -18.37
C SER A 437 -11.87 -1.32 -18.82
N LYS A 438 -11.56 -1.33 -20.12
CA LYS A 438 -10.43 -0.60 -20.71
C LYS A 438 -10.78 -0.15 -22.11
N ARG A 439 -10.55 1.14 -22.41
CA ARG A 439 -10.71 1.70 -23.75
C ARG A 439 -9.49 1.36 -24.62
N ALA A 440 -9.63 1.47 -25.95
CA ALA A 440 -8.53 1.15 -26.87
C ALA A 440 -7.24 1.96 -26.61
N HIS A 441 -7.33 3.21 -26.11
CA HIS A 441 -6.15 4.01 -25.79
C HIS A 441 -5.46 3.65 -24.47
N GLU A 442 -6.03 2.72 -23.71
CA GLU A 442 -5.47 2.19 -22.47
C GLU A 442 -4.95 0.76 -22.65
N LEU A 443 -4.81 0.31 -23.90
CA LEU A 443 -4.31 -1.01 -24.27
C LEU A 443 -3.07 -0.84 -25.14
N THR A 444 -2.15 -1.79 -25.10
CA THR A 444 -1.04 -1.89 -26.07
C THR A 444 -1.24 -3.10 -26.96
N ALA A 445 -0.53 -3.14 -28.09
CA ALA A 445 -0.47 -4.30 -28.98
C ALA A 445 -0.05 -5.60 -28.28
N ASN A 446 0.62 -5.51 -27.13
CA ASN A 446 1.09 -6.66 -26.34
C ASN A 446 0.16 -7.08 -25.20
N ASP A 447 -1.02 -6.48 -25.02
CA ASP A 447 -1.93 -6.86 -23.94
C ASP A 447 -2.35 -8.33 -24.07
N THR A 448 -2.01 -9.12 -23.05
CA THR A 448 -2.22 -10.57 -22.99
C THR A 448 -3.51 -10.96 -22.26
N LYS A 449 -4.31 -10.00 -21.79
CA LYS A 449 -5.57 -10.30 -21.11
C LYS A 449 -6.70 -10.39 -22.14
N PRO A 450 -7.61 -11.39 -22.04
CA PRO A 450 -8.72 -11.53 -22.97
C PRO A 450 -9.67 -10.31 -22.95
N ARG A 451 -10.14 -9.93 -24.14
CA ARG A 451 -11.16 -8.89 -24.37
C ARG A 451 -12.27 -9.46 -25.26
N ALA A 452 -13.45 -8.85 -25.21
CA ALA A 452 -14.53 -9.10 -26.16
C ALA A 452 -14.36 -8.20 -27.40
N TRP A 453 -14.62 -8.77 -28.57
CA TRP A 453 -14.48 -8.16 -29.90
C TRP A 453 -15.75 -8.40 -30.72
N VAL A 454 -16.04 -7.50 -31.65
CA VAL A 454 -17.04 -7.65 -32.72
C VAL A 454 -16.29 -7.48 -34.03
N CYS A 455 -16.34 -8.49 -34.92
CA CYS A 455 -15.73 -8.31 -36.25
C CYS A 455 -16.63 -7.45 -37.15
N PRO A 456 -16.14 -6.97 -38.31
CA PRO A 456 -16.94 -6.16 -39.24
C PRO A 456 -18.24 -6.83 -39.74
N GLU A 457 -18.30 -8.16 -39.72
CA GLU A 457 -19.49 -8.95 -40.07
C GLU A 457 -20.46 -9.12 -38.88
N GLY A 458 -20.17 -8.52 -37.71
CA GLY A 458 -21.04 -8.53 -36.53
C GLY A 458 -20.86 -9.71 -35.57
N HIS A 459 -19.91 -10.62 -35.80
CA HIS A 459 -19.70 -11.76 -34.90
C HIS A 459 -18.92 -11.37 -33.64
N GLU A 460 -19.44 -11.78 -32.49
CA GLU A 460 -18.79 -11.59 -31.19
C GLU A 460 -17.83 -12.74 -30.84
N TYR A 461 -16.64 -12.40 -30.30
CA TYR A 461 -15.66 -13.40 -29.87
C TYR A 461 -14.69 -12.85 -28.82
N ARG A 462 -13.95 -13.77 -28.18
CA ARG A 462 -12.93 -13.45 -27.17
C ARG A 462 -11.52 -13.75 -27.66
N ALA A 463 -10.64 -12.75 -27.55
CA ALA A 463 -9.22 -12.86 -27.86
C ALA A 463 -8.42 -11.82 -27.06
N THR A 464 -7.11 -12.02 -26.92
CA THR A 464 -6.21 -10.98 -26.40
C THR A 464 -5.88 -9.98 -27.51
N VAL A 465 -5.42 -8.78 -27.16
CA VAL A 465 -4.96 -7.80 -28.16
C VAL A 465 -3.77 -8.36 -28.93
N ARG A 466 -2.80 -8.94 -28.21
CA ARG A 466 -1.63 -9.63 -28.81
C ARG A 466 -2.05 -10.62 -29.89
N GLN A 467 -3.03 -11.47 -29.60
CA GLN A 467 -3.53 -12.45 -30.57
C GLN A 467 -4.15 -11.80 -31.80
N ARG A 468 -4.90 -10.70 -31.63
CA ARG A 468 -5.50 -9.96 -32.75
C ARG A 468 -4.44 -9.34 -33.65
N VAL A 469 -3.41 -8.73 -33.05
CA VAL A 469 -2.26 -8.16 -33.75
C VAL A 469 -1.48 -9.23 -34.50
N ASP A 470 -1.28 -10.41 -33.89
CA ASP A 470 -0.67 -11.58 -34.52
C ASP A 470 -1.55 -12.22 -35.62
N GLY A 471 -2.69 -11.60 -35.97
CA GLY A 471 -3.57 -12.00 -37.07
C GLY A 471 -4.72 -12.94 -36.69
N ARG A 472 -4.99 -13.16 -35.39
CA ARG A 472 -6.15 -13.96 -34.95
C ARG A 472 -7.44 -13.27 -35.37
N SER A 473 -8.18 -13.93 -36.22
CA SER A 473 -9.43 -13.42 -36.77
C SER A 473 -10.65 -14.08 -36.12
N CYS A 474 -11.84 -13.63 -36.52
CA CYS A 474 -13.10 -14.23 -36.10
C CYS A 474 -13.21 -15.68 -36.62
N ALA A 475 -13.50 -16.63 -35.72
CA ALA A 475 -13.59 -18.05 -36.05
C ALA A 475 -14.68 -18.35 -37.09
N GLU A 476 -15.82 -17.66 -37.06
CA GLU A 476 -16.90 -17.85 -38.04
C GLU A 476 -16.49 -17.34 -39.43
N CYS A 477 -15.81 -16.18 -39.49
CA CYS A 477 -15.24 -15.68 -40.73
C CYS A 477 -14.15 -16.62 -41.28
N ASP A 478 -13.34 -17.23 -40.41
CA ASP A 478 -12.34 -18.24 -40.78
C ASP A 478 -12.98 -19.50 -41.37
N LYS A 479 -14.02 -20.05 -40.73
CA LYS A 479 -14.78 -21.19 -41.27
C LYS A 479 -15.35 -20.87 -42.65
N ARG A 480 -16.00 -19.72 -42.80
CA ARG A 480 -16.57 -19.28 -44.08
C ARG A 480 -15.50 -19.20 -45.16
N ARG A 481 -14.36 -18.56 -44.87
CA ARG A 481 -13.22 -18.49 -45.81
C ARG A 481 -12.66 -19.86 -46.16
N ASN A 482 -12.52 -20.75 -45.17
CA ASN A 482 -12.01 -22.10 -45.40
C ASN A 482 -12.92 -22.87 -46.37
N ARG A 483 -14.24 -22.85 -46.12
CA ARG A 483 -15.25 -23.50 -46.97
C ARG A 483 -15.24 -23.00 -48.42
N THR A 484 -14.95 -21.71 -48.63
CA THR A 484 -14.96 -21.11 -49.98
C THR A 484 -13.58 -21.09 -50.66
N SER A 485 -12.52 -21.46 -49.95
CA SER A 485 -11.14 -21.30 -50.45
C SER A 485 -10.67 -22.39 -51.41
N GLY A 486 -11.38 -23.52 -51.51
CA GLY A 486 -10.91 -24.73 -52.18
C GLY A 486 -9.66 -25.37 -51.54
N ARG A 487 -9.25 -24.89 -50.35
CA ARG A 487 -8.07 -25.35 -49.61
C ARG A 487 -8.43 -25.98 -48.27
N SER A 488 -9.71 -26.26 -48.04
CA SER A 488 -10.14 -26.93 -46.81
C SER A 488 -9.54 -28.34 -46.72
N PHE A 489 -9.55 -28.92 -45.53
CA PHE A 489 -9.10 -30.29 -45.30
C PHE A 489 -9.90 -31.27 -46.17
N ALA A 490 -11.22 -31.10 -46.26
CA ALA A 490 -12.08 -31.92 -47.10
C ALA A 490 -11.72 -31.83 -48.59
N ASP A 491 -11.42 -30.63 -49.09
CA ASP A 491 -11.06 -30.44 -50.51
C ASP A 491 -9.70 -31.06 -50.84
N ARG A 492 -8.71 -30.94 -49.94
CA ARG A 492 -7.33 -31.40 -50.19
C ARG A 492 -7.12 -32.88 -49.89
N PHE A 493 -7.90 -33.45 -48.98
CA PHE A 493 -7.75 -34.83 -48.51
C PHE A 493 -9.12 -35.54 -48.45
N PRO A 494 -9.81 -35.71 -49.58
CA PRO A 494 -11.17 -36.27 -49.62
C PRO A 494 -11.23 -37.68 -49.00
N GLU A 495 -10.21 -38.52 -49.26
CA GLU A 495 -10.12 -39.88 -48.70
C GLU A 495 -10.05 -39.89 -47.17
N LEU A 496 -9.28 -38.95 -46.58
CA LEU A 496 -9.22 -38.83 -45.13
C LEU A 496 -10.51 -38.22 -44.58
N ALA A 497 -11.10 -37.25 -45.26
CA ALA A 497 -12.38 -36.66 -44.87
C ALA A 497 -13.51 -37.69 -44.85
N ALA A 498 -13.49 -38.69 -45.73
CA ALA A 498 -14.44 -39.81 -45.71
C ALA A 498 -14.35 -40.66 -44.42
N THR A 499 -13.18 -40.67 -43.75
CA THR A 499 -12.97 -41.33 -42.45
C THR A 499 -13.38 -40.47 -41.24
N TRP A 500 -13.80 -39.23 -41.47
CA TRP A 500 -14.34 -38.34 -40.44
C TRP A 500 -15.81 -38.67 -40.17
N ARG A 501 -16.18 -38.81 -38.90
CA ARG A 501 -17.57 -39.02 -38.47
C ARG A 501 -18.04 -37.82 -37.66
N PRO A 502 -19.02 -37.02 -38.14
CA PRO A 502 -19.54 -35.88 -37.40
C PRO A 502 -20.06 -36.24 -36.01
N GLU A 503 -20.65 -37.42 -35.86
CA GLU A 503 -21.24 -37.93 -34.62
C GLU A 503 -20.17 -38.15 -33.54
N LEU A 504 -18.93 -38.48 -33.94
CA LEU A 504 -17.78 -38.66 -33.05
C LEU A 504 -17.07 -37.34 -32.73
N ASN A 505 -17.43 -36.24 -33.42
CA ASN A 505 -16.74 -34.96 -33.38
C ASN A 505 -17.70 -33.80 -33.14
N GLU A 506 -18.76 -34.02 -32.36
CA GLU A 506 -19.70 -32.96 -31.94
C GLU A 506 -20.35 -32.20 -33.12
N GLY A 507 -20.56 -32.87 -34.26
CA GLY A 507 -21.13 -32.27 -35.46
C GLY A 507 -20.17 -31.34 -36.23
N ARG A 508 -18.88 -31.31 -35.90
CA ARG A 508 -17.88 -30.50 -36.61
C ARG A 508 -17.72 -30.96 -38.06
N ASP A 509 -17.73 -30.00 -38.98
CA ASP A 509 -17.60 -30.23 -40.43
C ASP A 509 -16.12 -30.18 -40.87
N PRO A 510 -15.61 -31.19 -41.60
CA PRO A 510 -14.22 -31.19 -42.06
C PRO A 510 -13.87 -30.03 -43.01
N ARG A 511 -14.86 -29.36 -43.62
CA ARG A 511 -14.66 -28.17 -44.49
C ARG A 511 -14.31 -26.90 -43.71
N ASP A 512 -14.51 -26.90 -42.40
CA ASP A 512 -14.21 -25.76 -41.52
C ASP A 512 -12.72 -25.59 -41.22
N TYR A 513 -11.91 -26.61 -41.51
CA TYR A 513 -10.53 -26.70 -41.07
C TYR A 513 -9.57 -26.83 -42.25
N THR A 514 -8.32 -26.41 -42.05
CA THR A 514 -7.22 -26.65 -42.99
C THR A 514 -6.43 -27.91 -42.61
N ALA A 515 -5.73 -28.49 -43.57
CA ALA A 515 -4.94 -29.72 -43.38
C ALA A 515 -3.82 -29.63 -42.32
N GLY A 516 -3.36 -28.42 -42.00
CA GLY A 516 -2.35 -28.16 -40.97
C GLY A 516 -2.94 -27.86 -39.58
N SER A 517 -4.26 -28.02 -39.41
CA SER A 517 -4.92 -27.74 -38.13
C SER A 517 -4.44 -28.68 -37.02
N ARG A 518 -4.19 -28.13 -35.83
CA ARG A 518 -3.86 -28.88 -34.61
C ARG A 518 -5.09 -29.42 -33.88
N LEU A 519 -6.27 -29.38 -34.52
CA LEU A 519 -7.52 -29.90 -33.98
C LEU A 519 -7.40 -31.39 -33.64
N ASP A 520 -7.78 -31.76 -32.42
CA ASP A 520 -7.96 -33.16 -32.03
C ASP A 520 -9.28 -33.68 -32.59
N VAL A 521 -9.19 -34.77 -33.33
CA VAL A 521 -10.30 -35.38 -34.06
C VAL A 521 -10.34 -36.86 -33.71
N VAL A 522 -11.55 -37.40 -33.53
CA VAL A 522 -11.78 -38.84 -33.41
C VAL A 522 -11.99 -39.39 -34.82
N TRP A 523 -11.03 -40.21 -35.26
CA TRP A 523 -11.02 -40.82 -36.59
C TRP A 523 -11.58 -42.23 -36.54
N TRP A 524 -12.17 -42.66 -37.65
CA TRP A 524 -12.64 -44.02 -37.85
C TRP A 524 -11.73 -44.73 -38.88
N CYS A 525 -11.08 -45.85 -38.52
CA CYS A 525 -10.35 -46.64 -39.52
C CYS A 525 -11.24 -47.71 -40.16
N GLU A 526 -10.76 -48.26 -41.28
CA GLU A 526 -11.41 -49.37 -42.01
C GLU A 526 -11.62 -50.62 -41.16
N GLN A 527 -10.78 -50.86 -40.15
CA GLN A 527 -10.92 -51.98 -39.22
C GLN A 527 -11.95 -51.71 -38.11
N GLY A 528 -12.68 -50.58 -38.17
CA GLY A 528 -13.75 -50.25 -37.23
C GLY A 528 -13.29 -49.61 -35.93
N HIS A 529 -12.05 -49.12 -35.83
CA HIS A 529 -11.56 -48.47 -34.61
C HIS A 529 -11.79 -46.97 -34.63
N SER A 530 -12.38 -46.45 -33.56
CA SER A 530 -12.36 -45.02 -33.23
C SER A 530 -11.07 -44.66 -32.48
N PHE A 531 -10.32 -43.65 -32.94
CA PHE A 531 -9.09 -43.22 -32.25
C PHE A 531 -8.88 -41.70 -32.30
N PRO A 532 -8.46 -41.07 -31.19
CA PRO A 532 -8.16 -39.66 -31.17
C PRO A 532 -6.80 -39.39 -31.83
N MET A 533 -6.75 -38.40 -32.73
CA MET A 533 -5.52 -37.94 -33.37
C MET A 533 -5.67 -36.51 -33.89
N ARG A 534 -4.58 -35.73 -33.82
CA ARG A 534 -4.53 -34.40 -34.44
C ARG A 534 -4.70 -34.48 -35.95
N LEU A 535 -5.49 -33.57 -36.51
CA LEU A 535 -5.73 -33.47 -37.95
C LEU A 535 -4.41 -33.35 -38.74
N GLU A 536 -3.51 -32.46 -38.31
CA GLU A 536 -2.18 -32.33 -38.94
C GLU A 536 -1.31 -33.60 -38.89
N ALA A 537 -1.50 -34.47 -37.89
CA ALA A 537 -0.76 -35.72 -37.82
C ALA A 537 -1.35 -36.76 -38.79
N ARG A 538 -2.69 -36.77 -38.92
CA ARG A 538 -3.40 -37.62 -39.88
C ARG A 538 -2.99 -37.28 -41.31
N THR A 539 -2.93 -35.99 -41.66
CA THR A 539 -2.52 -35.53 -42.99
C THR A 539 -1.04 -35.76 -43.29
N ARG A 540 -0.18 -35.83 -42.27
CA ARG A 540 1.23 -36.25 -42.40
C ARG A 540 1.42 -37.77 -42.55
N GLY A 541 0.33 -38.54 -42.61
CA GLY A 541 0.36 -39.99 -42.83
C GLY A 541 0.30 -40.85 -41.58
N CYS A 542 0.07 -40.28 -40.39
CA CYS A 542 -0.16 -41.11 -39.20
C CYS A 542 -1.47 -41.90 -39.34
N THR A 543 -1.41 -43.20 -39.06
CA THR A 543 -2.55 -44.13 -39.14
C THR A 543 -3.01 -44.58 -37.77
N CYS A 544 -4.12 -45.34 -37.73
CA CYS A 544 -4.70 -45.90 -36.51
C CYS A 544 -3.63 -46.51 -35.60
N PRO A 545 -3.47 -46.03 -34.36
CA PRO A 545 -2.41 -46.48 -33.46
C PRO A 545 -2.60 -47.93 -33.02
N TYR A 546 -3.84 -48.45 -33.06
CA TYR A 546 -4.15 -49.84 -32.74
C TYR A 546 -3.70 -50.78 -33.87
N CYS A 547 -4.08 -50.48 -35.12
CA CYS A 547 -3.63 -51.24 -36.30
C CYS A 547 -2.11 -51.21 -36.46
N ALA A 548 -1.48 -50.06 -36.18
CA ALA A 548 -0.03 -49.88 -36.22
C ALA A 548 0.71 -50.44 -34.98
N ARG A 549 0.01 -51.11 -34.04
CA ARG A 549 0.58 -51.68 -32.81
C ARG A 549 1.38 -50.70 -31.94
N ARG A 550 0.99 -49.42 -31.97
CA ARG A 550 1.56 -48.35 -31.13
C ARG A 550 0.77 -48.16 -29.84
N ARG A 551 -0.48 -48.62 -29.79
CA ARG A 551 -1.36 -48.62 -28.61
C ARG A 551 -2.13 -49.93 -28.52
N ILE A 552 -2.44 -50.34 -27.29
CA ILE A 552 -3.24 -51.53 -26.99
C ILE A 552 -4.72 -51.21 -27.12
N LEU A 553 -5.45 -52.12 -27.77
CA LEU A 553 -6.89 -52.21 -27.80
C LEU A 553 -7.26 -53.65 -27.41
N LYS A 554 -7.97 -53.77 -26.28
CA LYS A 554 -8.45 -55.05 -25.76
C LYS A 554 -9.35 -55.73 -26.79
N ASN A 555 -9.24 -57.05 -26.89
CA ASN A 555 -9.93 -57.90 -27.85
C ASN A 555 -9.51 -57.67 -29.32
N PHE A 556 -8.37 -57.01 -29.56
CA PHE A 556 -7.87 -56.79 -30.92
C PHE A 556 -6.36 -57.09 -31.03
N ASN A 557 -5.52 -56.34 -30.32
CA ASN A 557 -4.06 -56.45 -30.46
C ASN A 557 -3.32 -56.70 -29.13
N ASP A 558 -4.06 -56.96 -28.06
CA ASP A 558 -3.50 -57.43 -26.79
C ASP A 558 -2.97 -58.88 -26.90
N PHE A 559 -2.09 -59.23 -25.97
CA PHE A 559 -1.43 -60.54 -25.96
C PHE A 559 -2.43 -61.67 -25.72
N GLN A 560 -3.44 -61.47 -24.87
CA GLN A 560 -4.46 -62.48 -24.63
C GLN A 560 -5.22 -62.85 -25.90
N THR A 561 -5.60 -61.85 -26.68
CA THR A 561 -6.34 -62.04 -27.94
C THR A 561 -5.46 -62.62 -29.03
N THR A 562 -4.23 -62.12 -29.16
CA THR A 562 -3.33 -62.53 -30.26
C THR A 562 -2.64 -63.88 -30.02
N HIS A 563 -2.44 -64.27 -28.75
CA HIS A 563 -1.72 -65.49 -28.37
C HIS A 563 -2.40 -66.21 -27.19
N PRO A 564 -3.69 -66.59 -27.31
CA PRO A 564 -4.46 -67.18 -26.20
C PRO A 564 -3.83 -68.46 -25.65
N ASP A 565 -3.12 -69.21 -26.50
CA ASP A 565 -2.47 -70.46 -26.11
C ASP A 565 -1.29 -70.24 -25.14
N LEU A 566 -0.60 -69.09 -25.22
CA LEU A 566 0.51 -68.77 -24.32
C LEU A 566 0.05 -68.11 -23.02
N VAL A 567 -1.21 -67.68 -22.94
CA VAL A 567 -1.80 -67.13 -21.72
C VAL A 567 -1.87 -68.18 -20.61
N PHE A 568 -2.01 -69.46 -20.96
CA PHE A 568 -1.98 -70.56 -19.99
C PHE A 568 -0.66 -70.66 -19.23
N ASP A 569 0.44 -70.19 -19.83
CA ASP A 569 1.74 -70.12 -19.18
C ASP A 569 1.93 -68.83 -18.37
N TRP A 570 0.99 -67.87 -18.42
CA TRP A 570 1.11 -66.60 -17.69
C TRP A 570 0.97 -66.86 -16.20
N HIS A 571 1.91 -66.37 -15.40
CA HIS A 571 1.86 -66.63 -13.97
C HIS A 571 0.63 -65.95 -13.33
N PRO A 572 -0.18 -66.65 -12.52
CA PRO A 572 -1.49 -66.17 -12.05
C PRO A 572 -1.43 -64.88 -11.21
N TYR A 573 -0.37 -64.67 -10.42
CA TYR A 573 -0.29 -63.51 -9.50
C TYR A 573 1.08 -62.82 -9.39
N LEU A 574 2.12 -63.28 -10.11
CA LEU A 574 3.47 -62.66 -10.06
C LEU A 574 3.68 -61.56 -11.10
N ASN A 575 2.67 -61.31 -11.93
CA ASN A 575 2.70 -60.25 -12.94
C ASN A 575 1.79 -59.10 -12.51
N TRP A 576 2.32 -57.88 -12.58
CA TRP A 576 1.61 -56.64 -12.26
C TRP A 576 0.72 -56.13 -13.41
N ARG A 577 0.70 -56.85 -14.55
CA ARG A 577 -0.19 -56.62 -15.68
C ARG A 577 -0.88 -57.92 -16.07
N GLN A 578 -2.12 -57.81 -16.52
CA GLN A 578 -2.86 -58.92 -17.09
C GLN A 578 -2.49 -59.13 -18.57
N PRO A 579 -2.69 -60.35 -19.11
CA PRO A 579 -2.42 -60.67 -20.51
C PRO A 579 -3.17 -59.78 -21.53
N ASP A 580 -4.35 -59.27 -21.18
CA ASP A 580 -5.13 -58.35 -22.01
C ASP A 580 -4.65 -56.88 -21.92
N GLU A 581 -3.69 -56.58 -21.05
CA GLU A 581 -3.13 -55.23 -20.85
C GLU A 581 -1.75 -55.04 -21.49
N VAL A 582 -1.23 -56.04 -22.21
CA VAL A 582 0.13 -56.02 -22.78
C VAL A 582 0.12 -56.40 -24.27
N MET A 583 1.05 -55.88 -25.07
CA MET A 583 1.21 -56.28 -26.47
C MET A 583 2.14 -57.48 -26.60
N ALA A 584 1.90 -58.32 -27.61
CA ALA A 584 2.78 -59.44 -27.97
C ALA A 584 4.24 -59.01 -28.25
N GLY A 585 4.45 -57.76 -28.68
CA GLY A 585 5.77 -57.18 -28.94
C GLY A 585 6.50 -56.62 -27.70
N SER A 586 5.97 -56.77 -26.48
CA SER A 586 6.55 -56.15 -25.29
C SER A 586 7.86 -56.82 -24.84
N ASP A 587 8.95 -56.04 -24.77
CA ASP A 587 10.24 -56.50 -24.26
C ASP A 587 10.32 -56.56 -22.72
N VAL A 588 9.28 -56.09 -22.02
CA VAL A 588 9.17 -56.25 -20.57
C VAL A 588 9.13 -57.73 -20.23
N LYS A 589 9.92 -58.14 -19.24
CA LYS A 589 9.96 -59.53 -18.78
C LYS A 589 8.81 -59.77 -17.80
N TYR A 590 8.08 -60.85 -18.04
CA TYR A 590 7.02 -61.34 -17.18
C TYR A 590 7.38 -62.72 -16.65
N MET A 591 6.76 -63.07 -15.52
CA MET A 591 6.87 -64.40 -14.94
C MET A 591 5.92 -65.35 -15.64
N TRP A 592 6.41 -66.54 -15.97
CA TRP A 592 5.66 -67.59 -16.62
C TRP A 592 5.77 -68.89 -15.81
N GLN A 593 4.67 -69.62 -15.72
CA GLN A 593 4.59 -70.94 -15.11
C GLN A 593 3.93 -71.90 -16.10
N CYS A 594 4.66 -72.90 -16.60
CA CYS A 594 4.02 -73.89 -17.47
C CYS A 594 3.19 -74.91 -16.67
N ALA A 595 2.39 -75.72 -17.38
CA ALA A 595 1.58 -76.79 -16.77
C ALA A 595 2.38 -77.81 -15.94
N HIS A 596 3.69 -77.98 -16.20
CA HIS A 596 4.59 -78.85 -15.42
C HIS A 596 5.25 -78.12 -14.24
N GLY A 597 4.83 -76.88 -13.93
CA GLY A 597 5.31 -76.11 -12.79
C GLY A 597 6.62 -75.35 -13.00
N HIS A 598 7.25 -75.41 -14.17
CA HIS A 598 8.50 -74.69 -14.43
C HIS A 598 8.29 -73.17 -14.48
N LEU A 599 9.01 -72.45 -13.62
CA LEU A 599 9.02 -71.00 -13.57
C LEU A 599 10.13 -70.40 -14.45
N THR A 600 9.79 -69.39 -15.26
CA THR A 600 10.75 -68.68 -16.12
C THR A 600 10.42 -67.20 -16.18
N ASN A 601 11.44 -66.34 -16.17
CA ASN A 601 11.29 -64.89 -16.33
C ASN A 601 11.82 -64.44 -17.70
N GLN A 602 10.94 -64.01 -18.61
CA GLN A 602 11.33 -63.66 -19.97
C GLN A 602 10.31 -62.72 -20.63
N SER A 603 10.74 -62.02 -21.68
CA SER A 603 9.86 -61.16 -22.47
C SER A 603 8.86 -61.96 -23.31
N ILE A 604 7.76 -61.31 -23.70
CA ILE A 604 6.70 -61.92 -24.50
C ILE A 604 7.22 -62.38 -25.87
N PRO A 605 7.99 -61.57 -26.65
CA PRO A 605 8.57 -62.02 -27.91
C PRO A 605 9.44 -63.27 -27.78
N ARG A 606 10.24 -63.37 -26.69
CA ARG A 606 11.07 -64.55 -26.43
C ARG A 606 10.22 -65.78 -26.08
N ARG A 607 9.11 -65.60 -25.39
CA ARG A 607 8.16 -66.67 -25.04
C ARG A 607 7.38 -67.16 -26.25
N ILE A 608 6.98 -66.25 -27.14
CA ILE A 608 6.40 -66.57 -28.44
C ILE A 608 7.40 -67.37 -29.28
N LEU A 609 8.64 -66.89 -29.41
CA LEU A 609 9.70 -67.56 -30.17
C LEU A 609 10.01 -68.97 -29.63
N SER A 610 9.94 -69.18 -28.31
CA SER A 610 10.18 -70.49 -27.71
C SER A 610 8.98 -71.44 -27.76
N GLY A 611 7.79 -70.94 -28.13
CA GLY A 611 6.53 -71.68 -28.15
C GLY A 611 6.01 -72.08 -26.76
N GLY A 612 6.60 -71.58 -25.66
CA GLY A 612 6.34 -72.02 -24.29
C GLY A 612 7.62 -72.30 -23.50
N CYS A 613 7.51 -73.05 -22.39
CA CYS A 613 8.66 -73.39 -21.54
C CYS A 613 9.67 -74.31 -22.25
N LYS A 614 10.94 -73.89 -22.35
CA LYS A 614 12.01 -74.67 -23.01
C LYS A 614 12.39 -75.95 -22.27
N ARG A 615 12.06 -76.07 -20.98
CA ARG A 615 12.27 -77.29 -20.18
C ARG A 615 11.23 -78.38 -20.49
N CYS A 616 10.11 -78.02 -21.13
CA CYS A 616 9.12 -78.98 -21.59
C CYS A 616 9.48 -79.49 -23.00
N PRO A 617 9.16 -80.77 -23.31
CA PRO A 617 9.20 -81.30 -24.67
C PRO A 617 8.47 -80.36 -25.64
N TRP A 618 8.98 -80.26 -26.87
CA TRP A 618 8.47 -79.28 -27.85
C TRP A 618 6.96 -79.44 -28.11
N SER A 619 6.45 -80.67 -28.15
CA SER A 619 5.03 -81.00 -28.34
C SER A 619 4.12 -80.57 -27.19
N GLU A 620 4.66 -80.42 -25.98
CA GLU A 620 3.90 -80.14 -24.76
C GLU A 620 3.86 -78.64 -24.42
N ARG A 621 4.64 -77.82 -25.13
CA ARG A 621 4.71 -76.38 -24.90
C ARG A 621 3.38 -75.70 -25.24
N ALA A 622 2.98 -74.72 -24.44
CA ALA A 622 1.66 -74.11 -24.52
C ALA A 622 1.31 -73.55 -25.91
N GLY A 623 2.27 -72.92 -26.61
CA GLY A 623 2.09 -72.42 -27.98
C GLY A 623 2.08 -73.49 -29.07
N ASN A 624 2.48 -74.74 -28.76
CA ASN A 624 2.54 -75.86 -29.70
C ASN A 624 1.45 -76.92 -29.46
N ARG A 625 0.71 -76.83 -28.35
CA ARG A 625 -0.32 -77.81 -27.95
C ARG A 625 -1.42 -78.04 -28.99
N LYS A 626 -1.70 -77.08 -29.89
CA LYS A 626 -2.68 -77.23 -30.98
C LYS A 626 -2.18 -78.07 -32.16
N VAL A 627 -0.88 -78.20 -32.38
CA VAL A 627 -0.31 -79.00 -33.47
C VAL A 627 -0.54 -80.51 -33.25
N VAL A 628 -0.74 -80.93 -32.00
CA VAL A 628 -0.98 -82.33 -31.62
C VAL A 628 -2.46 -82.74 -31.75
N ARG A 629 -3.42 -81.81 -31.68
CA ARG A 629 -4.86 -82.12 -31.82
C ARG A 629 -5.35 -82.24 -33.28
N LEU A 630 -4.54 -81.85 -34.26
CA LEU A 630 -4.87 -81.96 -35.69
C LEU A 630 -4.11 -83.11 -36.39
N ALA A 631 -3.19 -83.78 -35.69
CA ALA A 631 -2.41 -84.91 -36.20
C ALA A 631 -2.79 -86.25 -35.53
N ALA A 632 -3.92 -86.29 -34.81
CA ALA A 632 -4.47 -87.45 -34.12
C ALA A 632 -5.87 -87.77 -34.65
#